data_AF-A0A9E7AWW6-F1
#
_entry.id   AF-A0A9E7AWW6-F1
#
_cell.length_a   1.000
_cell.length_b   1.000
_cell.length_c   1.000
_cell.angle_alpha   90.00
_cell.angle_beta   90.00
_cell.angle_gamma   90.00
#
_symmetry.space_group_name_H-M   'P 1'
#
loop_
_entity.id
_entity.type
_entity.pdbx_description
1 polymer ?
#
loop_
_entity_poly.entity_id
_entity_poly.type
_entity_poly.pdbx_seq_one_letter_code
_entity_poly.pdbx_strand_id
1 'polypeptide(L)'
;MKRFLFLSFLFPAFAFAGGDNAPLGARSAGFGHASVALGGDLWSAHNNQAGLAFIRDVEAGVFYENRFLVKALSMKAVAVAVPVKRGTFGFEGTSFGYTQYSETKAGLSYAMPFGEKFAAAVQMDYLGTRIGENYGRNSTFTGEIGFMARPVKNLWVGGHLFNPVRSKLASFNDERIPTIFRLGANYTFSEKKNFTSVPAADRTRAPQLSASDWN
;
A
#
# COMPACT_ATOMS: atom_id res chain seq x y z
N MET A 1 13.09 7.94 -45.07
CA MET A 1 12.03 7.47 -44.15
C MET A 1 12.62 6.38 -43.25
N LYS A 2 13.03 6.70 -42.02
CA LYS A 2 13.66 5.73 -41.10
C LYS A 2 12.59 5.17 -40.17
N ARG A 3 12.34 3.85 -40.27
CA ARG A 3 11.40 3.12 -39.41
C ARG A 3 12.07 2.88 -38.06
N PHE A 4 11.59 3.53 -37.00
CA PHE A 4 11.96 3.17 -35.63
C PHE A 4 11.11 1.97 -35.20
N LEU A 5 11.74 0.80 -35.13
CA LEU A 5 11.19 -0.40 -34.49
C LEU A 5 11.32 -0.22 -32.98
N PHE A 6 10.19 0.00 -32.30
CA PHE A 6 10.12 -0.06 -30.83
C PHE A 6 10.19 -1.54 -30.42
N LEU A 7 11.36 -1.98 -29.96
CA LEU A 7 11.51 -3.27 -29.29
C LEU A 7 11.03 -3.10 -27.85
N SER A 8 9.84 -3.58 -27.55
CA SER A 8 9.32 -3.67 -26.18
C SER A 8 10.09 -4.73 -25.41
N PHE A 9 10.95 -4.30 -24.49
CA PHE A 9 11.59 -5.16 -23.51
C PHE A 9 10.52 -5.65 -22.51
N LEU A 10 10.04 -6.88 -22.70
CA LEU A 10 9.34 -7.65 -21.68
C LEU A 10 10.38 -8.13 -20.66
N PHE A 11 10.67 -7.30 -19.65
CA PHE A 11 11.38 -7.75 -18.46
C PHE A 11 10.42 -8.66 -17.67
N PRO A 12 10.76 -9.93 -17.39
CA PRO A 12 9.97 -10.74 -16.47
C PRO A 12 10.20 -10.17 -15.07
N ALA A 13 9.28 -9.31 -14.61
CA ALA A 13 9.22 -8.93 -13.21
C ALA A 13 8.69 -10.14 -12.44
N PHE A 14 9.50 -10.69 -11.54
CA PHE A 14 9.05 -11.65 -10.54
C PHE A 14 7.99 -10.96 -9.67
N ALA A 15 6.71 -11.15 -10.01
CA ALA A 15 5.59 -10.69 -9.21
C ALA A 15 5.33 -11.72 -8.11
N PHE A 16 5.80 -11.44 -6.90
CA PHE A 16 5.35 -12.15 -5.71
C PHE A 16 3.98 -11.58 -5.33
N ALA A 17 2.91 -12.33 -5.60
CA ALA A 17 1.56 -11.94 -5.23
C ALA A 17 1.26 -12.44 -3.80
N GLY A 18 1.37 -11.55 -2.83
CA GLY A 18 0.71 -11.67 -1.53
C GLY A 18 -0.55 -10.80 -1.56
N GLY A 19 -1.68 -11.32 -1.06
CA GLY A 19 -2.94 -10.56 -0.98
C GLY A 19 -2.94 -9.44 0.07
N ASP A 20 -1.87 -9.35 0.85
CA ASP A 20 -1.79 -8.51 2.04
C ASP A 20 -1.51 -7.04 1.67
N ASN A 21 -2.23 -6.14 2.35
CA ASN A 21 -2.09 -4.68 2.21
C ASN A 21 -2.19 -4.20 0.74
N ALA A 22 -3.15 -4.72 -0.03
CA ALA A 22 -3.32 -4.45 -1.45
C ALA A 22 -3.66 -2.96 -1.73
N PRO A 23 -3.11 -2.34 -2.79
CA PRO A 23 -3.32 -0.91 -3.04
C PRO A 23 -4.80 -0.53 -3.23
N LEU A 24 -5.24 0.56 -2.60
CA LEU A 24 -6.62 1.02 -2.57
C LEU A 24 -6.90 2.22 -3.50
N GLY A 25 -8.18 2.42 -3.81
CA GLY A 25 -8.69 3.56 -4.56
C GLY A 25 -8.95 3.25 -6.05
N ALA A 26 -10.01 3.83 -6.60
CA ALA A 26 -10.40 3.61 -8.00
C ALA A 26 -9.32 4.04 -9.00
N ARG A 27 -8.59 5.12 -8.68
CA ARG A 27 -7.44 5.58 -9.47
C ARG A 27 -6.33 4.53 -9.47
N SER A 28 -5.99 3.98 -8.31
CA SER A 28 -5.02 2.89 -8.16
C SER A 28 -5.44 1.68 -8.99
N ALA A 29 -6.69 1.23 -8.88
CA ALA A 29 -7.23 0.13 -9.67
C ALA A 29 -7.13 0.38 -11.19
N GLY A 30 -7.44 1.60 -11.65
CA GLY A 30 -7.29 2.01 -13.05
C GLY A 30 -5.84 2.01 -13.56
N PHE A 31 -4.86 2.17 -12.66
CA PHE A 31 -3.43 2.04 -12.95
C PHE A 31 -2.89 0.62 -12.73
N GLY A 32 -3.75 -0.39 -12.60
CA GLY A 32 -3.31 -1.77 -12.33
C GLY A 32 -2.63 -1.90 -10.96
N HIS A 33 -3.09 -1.14 -9.96
CA HIS A 33 -2.53 -1.03 -8.62
C HIS A 33 -1.09 -0.49 -8.55
N ALA A 34 -0.61 0.12 -9.64
CA ALA A 34 0.67 0.83 -9.66
C ALA A 34 0.50 2.25 -9.08
N SER A 35 0.27 2.38 -7.78
CA SER A 35 -0.08 3.66 -7.14
C SER A 35 0.97 4.25 -6.19
N VAL A 36 2.06 3.52 -5.93
CA VAL A 36 3.14 3.93 -5.00
C VAL A 36 3.82 5.25 -5.39
N ALA A 37 3.75 5.63 -6.66
CA ALA A 37 4.32 6.88 -7.19
C ALA A 37 3.24 7.92 -7.56
N LEU A 38 2.02 7.84 -7.00
CA LEU A 38 0.99 8.85 -7.20
C LEU A 38 1.06 9.92 -6.11
N GLY A 39 1.76 11.03 -6.38
CA GLY A 39 1.79 12.18 -5.47
C GLY A 39 0.52 13.02 -5.53
N GLY A 40 0.08 13.55 -4.39
CA GLY A 40 -1.07 14.45 -4.30
C GLY A 40 -2.43 13.75 -4.50
N ASP A 41 -2.55 12.51 -4.03
CA ASP A 41 -3.79 11.74 -4.09
C ASP A 41 -4.17 11.27 -2.68
N LEU A 42 -5.44 11.42 -2.28
CA LEU A 42 -5.91 11.00 -0.95
C LEU A 42 -5.61 9.53 -0.63
N TRP A 43 -5.73 8.62 -1.63
CA TRP A 43 -5.48 7.19 -1.41
C TRP A 43 -3.99 6.87 -1.24
N SER A 44 -3.10 7.86 -1.35
CA SER A 44 -1.72 7.77 -0.86
C SER A 44 -1.66 7.46 0.64
N ALA A 45 -2.71 7.77 1.42
CA ALA A 45 -2.82 7.39 2.82
C ALA A 45 -2.66 5.87 3.04
N HIS A 46 -3.07 5.05 2.07
CA HIS A 46 -2.86 3.60 2.08
C HIS A 46 -1.65 3.17 1.23
N ASN A 47 -1.51 3.76 0.04
CA ASN A 47 -0.62 3.24 -0.99
C ASN A 47 0.85 3.65 -0.81
N ASN A 48 1.09 4.88 -0.37
CA ASN A 48 2.40 5.44 -0.02
C ASN A 48 2.20 6.83 0.61
N GLN A 49 2.32 6.91 1.93
CA GLN A 49 1.94 8.11 2.70
C GLN A 49 2.75 9.34 2.31
N ALA A 50 3.95 9.18 1.73
CA ALA A 50 4.73 10.29 1.22
C ALA A 50 4.00 11.10 0.13
N GLY A 51 3.04 10.50 -0.57
CA GLY A 51 2.18 11.19 -1.53
C GLY A 51 1.27 12.25 -0.90
N LEU A 52 0.92 12.11 0.39
CA LEU A 52 0.09 13.07 1.12
C LEU A 52 0.79 14.41 1.35
N ALA A 53 2.13 14.44 1.32
CA ALA A 53 2.91 15.67 1.48
C ALA A 53 2.64 16.72 0.38
N PHE A 54 2.01 16.30 -0.72
CA PHE A 54 1.68 17.15 -1.86
C PHE A 54 0.20 17.55 -1.93
N ILE A 55 -0.62 17.11 -0.97
CA ILE A 55 -2.01 17.57 -0.80
C ILE A 55 -2.00 18.96 -0.13
N ARG A 56 -2.83 19.88 -0.64
CA ARG A 56 -2.87 21.27 -0.18
C ARG A 56 -4.12 21.63 0.62
N ASP A 57 -5.20 20.89 0.42
CA ASP A 57 -6.48 21.12 1.06
C ASP A 57 -6.87 19.92 1.94
N VAL A 58 -7.77 20.13 2.90
CA VAL A 58 -8.30 19.01 3.68
C VAL A 58 -9.15 18.13 2.77
N GLU A 59 -8.80 16.86 2.68
CA GLU A 59 -9.46 15.87 1.82
C GLU A 59 -9.97 14.70 2.65
N ALA A 60 -11.14 14.17 2.29
CA ALA A 60 -11.70 12.97 2.91
C ALA A 60 -12.40 12.13 1.85
N GLY A 61 -12.41 10.81 2.04
CA GLY A 61 -12.89 9.88 1.04
C GLY A 61 -13.27 8.54 1.61
N VAL A 62 -14.21 7.89 0.93
CA VAL A 62 -14.69 6.55 1.23
C VAL A 62 -14.51 5.69 -0.01
N PHE A 63 -14.22 4.40 0.19
CA PHE A 63 -14.05 3.43 -0.87
C PHE A 63 -14.76 2.15 -0.51
N TYR A 64 -15.41 1.57 -1.51
CA TYR A 64 -16.07 0.29 -1.41
C TYR A 64 -15.80 -0.48 -2.69
N GLU A 65 -15.32 -1.70 -2.53
CA GLU A 65 -15.11 -2.64 -3.62
C GLU A 65 -15.71 -3.98 -3.21
N ASN A 66 -16.44 -4.60 -4.14
CA ASN A 66 -16.92 -5.95 -3.97
C ASN A 66 -16.35 -6.80 -5.11
N ARG A 67 -15.40 -7.68 -4.77
CA ARG A 67 -14.71 -8.50 -5.78
C ARG A 67 -15.62 -9.64 -6.21
N PHE A 68 -15.86 -9.71 -7.52
CA PHE A 68 -16.64 -10.77 -8.17
C PHE A 68 -18.08 -10.92 -7.67
N LEU A 69 -18.67 -9.87 -7.08
CA LEU A 69 -20.01 -9.90 -6.47
C LEU A 69 -20.13 -10.88 -5.28
N VAL A 70 -18.99 -11.35 -4.74
CA VAL A 70 -18.95 -12.24 -3.58
C VAL A 70 -18.85 -11.39 -2.32
N LYS A 71 -19.89 -11.45 -1.47
CA LYS A 71 -19.93 -10.69 -0.20
C LYS A 71 -18.70 -10.94 0.69
N ALA A 72 -18.17 -12.17 0.66
CA ALA A 72 -16.96 -12.55 1.39
C ALA A 72 -15.69 -11.78 1.00
N LEU A 73 -15.65 -11.17 -0.18
CA LEU A 73 -14.49 -10.47 -0.74
C LEU A 73 -14.74 -8.96 -0.84
N SER A 74 -15.48 -8.41 0.12
CA SER A 74 -15.76 -6.99 0.18
C SER A 74 -14.61 -6.25 0.87
N MET A 75 -14.20 -5.12 0.28
CA MET A 75 -13.19 -4.22 0.79
C MET A 75 -13.83 -2.85 1.03
N LYS A 76 -13.70 -2.33 2.25
CA LYS A 76 -14.18 -1.02 2.67
C LYS A 76 -12.99 -0.19 3.11
N ALA A 77 -12.93 1.08 2.74
CA ALA A 77 -11.92 1.97 3.25
C ALA A 77 -12.41 3.39 3.43
N VAL A 78 -11.77 4.11 4.34
CA VAL A 78 -11.93 5.53 4.59
C VAL A 78 -10.54 6.15 4.70
N ALA A 79 -10.39 7.38 4.20
CA ALA A 79 -9.15 8.12 4.28
C ALA A 79 -9.44 9.60 4.54
N VAL A 80 -8.57 10.24 5.32
CA VAL A 80 -8.60 11.68 5.58
C VAL A 80 -7.17 12.21 5.51
N ALA A 81 -6.98 13.34 4.84
CA ALA A 81 -5.74 14.08 4.79
C ALA A 81 -5.96 15.49 5.33
N VAL A 82 -5.13 15.90 6.29
CA VAL A 82 -5.19 17.22 6.91
C VAL A 82 -3.82 17.90 6.75
N PRO A 83 -3.67 18.77 5.73
CA PRO A 83 -2.44 19.53 5.53
C PRO A 83 -2.21 20.53 6.67
N VAL A 84 -0.96 20.62 7.10
CA VAL A 84 -0.46 21.58 8.10
C VAL A 84 0.75 22.30 7.53
N LYS A 85 1.23 23.36 8.20
CA LYS A 85 2.30 24.23 7.66
C LYS A 85 3.58 23.50 7.24
N ARG A 86 3.90 22.35 7.85
CA ARG A 86 5.17 21.61 7.64
C ARG A 86 4.97 20.19 7.12
N GLY A 87 3.77 19.81 6.71
CA GLY A 87 3.46 18.45 6.28
C GLY A 87 1.97 18.16 6.25
N THR A 88 1.59 16.89 6.22
CA THR A 88 0.20 16.45 6.15
C THR A 88 -0.01 15.29 7.10
N PHE A 89 -1.02 15.40 7.97
CA PHE A 89 -1.49 14.24 8.73
C PHE A 89 -2.43 13.43 7.87
N GLY A 90 -2.22 12.11 7.85
CA GLY A 90 -3.08 11.15 7.18
C GLY A 90 -3.74 10.24 8.19
N PHE A 91 -5.01 9.93 7.99
CA PHE A 91 -5.71 8.85 8.67
C PHE A 91 -6.28 7.90 7.64
N GLU A 92 -6.14 6.60 7.88
CA GLU A 92 -6.82 5.59 7.10
C GLU A 92 -7.49 4.53 7.98
N GLY A 93 -8.59 3.98 7.46
CA GLY A 93 -9.27 2.84 8.05
C GLY A 93 -9.72 1.91 6.94
N THR A 94 -9.40 0.63 7.04
CA THR A 94 -9.74 -0.38 6.04
C THR A 94 -10.34 -1.62 6.71
N SER A 95 -11.27 -2.27 6.02
CA SER A 95 -11.90 -3.51 6.47
C SER A 95 -12.16 -4.44 5.29
N PHE A 96 -11.59 -5.65 5.36
CA PHE A 96 -11.74 -6.71 4.38
C PHE A 96 -12.46 -7.92 4.98
N GLY A 97 -13.33 -8.57 4.20
CA GLY A 97 -13.93 -9.86 4.56
C GLY A 97 -15.43 -9.84 4.85
N TYR A 98 -15.88 -10.79 5.68
CA TYR A 98 -17.28 -11.06 6.05
C TYR A 98 -17.42 -11.52 7.52
N THR A 99 -18.61 -12.01 7.88
CA THR A 99 -18.99 -12.30 9.27
C THR A 99 -18.06 -13.29 9.98
N GLN A 100 -17.57 -14.32 9.27
CA GLN A 100 -16.71 -15.35 9.83
C GLN A 100 -15.22 -15.04 9.69
N TYR A 101 -14.85 -14.06 8.86
CA TYR A 101 -13.46 -13.66 8.66
C TYR A 101 -13.40 -12.17 8.36
N SER A 102 -12.77 -11.37 9.22
CA SER A 102 -12.56 -9.96 8.96
C SER A 102 -11.17 -9.50 9.33
N GLU A 103 -10.53 -8.79 8.42
CA GLU A 103 -9.31 -8.03 8.67
C GLU A 103 -9.65 -6.55 8.74
N THR A 104 -9.06 -5.85 9.69
CA THR A 104 -9.19 -4.41 9.85
C THR A 104 -7.82 -3.79 10.03
N LYS A 105 -7.58 -2.66 9.39
CA LYS A 105 -6.39 -1.85 9.59
C LYS A 105 -6.82 -0.41 9.86
N ALA A 106 -6.26 0.20 10.89
CA ALA A 106 -6.37 1.63 11.12
C ALA A 106 -4.96 2.23 11.17
N GLY A 107 -4.72 3.26 10.37
CA GLY A 107 -3.40 3.87 10.20
C GLY A 107 -3.44 5.35 10.52
N LEU A 108 -2.43 5.84 11.25
CA LEU A 108 -2.17 7.26 11.44
C LEU A 108 -0.79 7.58 10.88
N SER A 109 -0.73 8.52 9.94
CA SER A 109 0.49 8.89 9.24
C SER A 109 0.79 10.38 9.31
N TYR A 110 2.07 10.68 9.12
CA TYR A 110 2.56 12.03 8.93
C TYR A 110 3.54 12.06 7.77
N ALA A 111 3.25 12.92 6.79
CA ALA A 111 4.05 13.11 5.58
C ALA A 111 4.68 14.50 5.58
N MET A 112 5.99 14.56 5.39
CA MET A 112 6.76 15.79 5.40
C MET A 112 7.43 16.02 4.03
N PRO A 113 7.16 17.14 3.36
CA PRO A 113 7.90 17.55 2.17
C PRO A 113 9.25 18.16 2.55
N PHE A 114 10.30 17.80 1.82
CA PHE A 114 11.62 18.41 1.86
C PHE A 114 11.85 19.17 0.56
N GLY A 115 11.35 20.41 0.54
CA GLY A 115 11.28 21.23 -0.67
C GLY A 115 10.20 20.72 -1.64
N GLU A 116 10.34 21.06 -2.92
CA GLU A 116 9.32 20.74 -3.93
C GLU A 116 9.50 19.35 -4.57
N LYS A 117 10.64 18.69 -4.31
CA LYS A 117 11.09 17.51 -5.06
C LYS A 117 11.16 16.24 -4.24
N PHE A 118 11.12 16.29 -2.92
CA PHE A 118 11.25 15.11 -2.07
C PHE A 118 10.27 15.18 -0.93
N ALA A 119 9.77 14.03 -0.49
CA ALA A 119 8.94 13.86 0.68
C ALA A 119 9.22 12.51 1.33
N ALA A 120 9.09 12.47 2.65
CA ALA A 120 9.11 11.23 3.40
C ALA A 120 7.90 11.18 4.33
N ALA A 121 7.49 9.98 4.71
CA ALA A 121 6.39 9.77 5.62
C ALA A 121 6.63 8.57 6.52
N VAL A 122 5.99 8.61 7.68
CA VAL A 122 5.90 7.48 8.60
C VAL A 122 4.43 7.24 8.93
N GLN A 123 4.09 5.97 9.12
CA GLN A 123 2.75 5.54 9.54
C GLN A 123 2.87 4.56 10.69
N MET A 124 1.91 4.63 11.61
CA MET A 124 1.66 3.61 12.62
C MET A 124 0.31 2.98 12.34
N ASP A 125 0.27 1.65 12.34
CA ASP A 125 -0.94 0.89 12.08
C ASP A 125 -1.32 0.02 13.26
N TYR A 126 -2.63 -0.08 13.46
CA TYR A 126 -3.28 -1.10 14.25
C TYR A 126 -3.96 -2.09 13.32
N LEU A 127 -3.50 -3.34 13.38
CA LEU A 127 -4.02 -4.45 12.58
C LEU A 127 -4.85 -5.35 13.49
N GLY A 128 -6.04 -5.72 13.03
CA GLY A 128 -6.93 -6.62 13.73
C GLY A 128 -7.42 -7.70 12.78
N THR A 129 -7.29 -8.96 13.19
CA THR A 129 -7.82 -10.11 12.46
C THR A 129 -8.82 -10.82 13.36
N ARG A 130 -9.99 -11.12 12.82
CA ARG A 130 -11.04 -11.88 13.49
C ARG A 130 -11.38 -13.10 12.66
N ILE A 131 -11.31 -14.25 13.30
CA ILE A 131 -11.70 -15.54 12.71
C ILE A 131 -12.84 -16.10 13.57
N GLY A 132 -13.91 -16.56 12.91
CA GLY A 132 -15.06 -17.20 13.55
C GLY A 132 -14.73 -18.58 14.16
N GLU A 133 -15.74 -19.29 14.64
CA GLU A 133 -15.61 -20.68 15.08
C GLU A 133 -14.53 -20.91 16.17
N ASN A 134 -14.54 -20.09 17.24
CA ASN A 134 -13.63 -20.16 18.40
C ASN A 134 -12.15 -19.82 18.18
N TYR A 135 -11.71 -19.41 16.98
CA TYR A 135 -10.31 -19.00 16.75
C TYR A 135 -9.94 -17.64 17.36
N GLY A 136 -10.93 -16.80 17.68
CA GLY A 136 -10.74 -15.58 18.46
C GLY A 136 -10.37 -14.34 17.63
N ARG A 137 -10.02 -13.25 18.33
CA ARG A 137 -9.59 -11.97 17.76
C ARG A 137 -8.14 -11.74 18.13
N ASN A 138 -7.34 -11.39 17.14
CA ASN A 138 -5.96 -11.02 17.34
C ASN A 138 -5.73 -9.60 16.86
N SER A 139 -4.87 -8.86 17.54
CA SER A 139 -4.48 -7.53 17.10
C SER A 139 -3.02 -7.24 17.40
N THR A 140 -2.42 -6.47 16.50
CA THR A 140 -0.99 -6.17 16.55
C THR A 140 -0.73 -4.80 15.96
N PHE A 141 0.37 -4.18 16.38
CA PHE A 141 0.81 -2.89 15.89
C PHE A 141 1.97 -3.06 14.92
N THR A 142 1.97 -2.26 13.86
CA THR A 142 3.09 -2.18 12.92
C THR A 142 3.38 -0.73 12.57
N GLY A 143 4.49 -0.51 11.87
CA GLY A 143 4.81 0.77 11.26
C GLY A 143 5.01 0.64 9.77
N GLU A 144 4.96 1.77 9.08
CA GLU A 144 5.32 1.89 7.67
C GLU A 144 6.20 3.12 7.44
N ILE A 145 7.00 3.06 6.39
CA ILE A 145 7.85 4.16 5.94
C ILE A 145 7.59 4.38 4.45
N GLY A 146 7.29 5.63 4.09
CA GLY A 146 7.09 6.06 2.70
C GLY A 146 8.14 7.09 2.30
N PHE A 147 8.56 7.04 1.05
CA PHE A 147 9.35 8.10 0.43
C PHE A 147 8.85 8.37 -0.98
N MET A 148 8.96 9.63 -1.41
CA MET A 148 8.55 10.05 -2.73
C MET A 148 9.44 11.17 -3.23
N ALA A 149 9.83 11.09 -4.49
CA ALA A 149 10.60 12.09 -5.18
C ALA A 149 9.92 12.50 -6.48
N ARG A 150 10.06 13.76 -6.83
CA ARG A 150 9.70 14.35 -8.13
C ARG A 150 10.95 14.96 -8.75
N PRO A 151 11.83 14.14 -9.37
CA PRO A 151 13.11 14.62 -9.91
C PRO A 151 12.91 15.64 -11.03
N VAL A 152 11.90 15.41 -11.88
CA VAL A 152 11.46 16.31 -12.95
C VAL A 152 9.96 16.53 -12.86
N LYS A 153 9.44 17.64 -13.42
CA LYS A 153 8.01 18.01 -13.29
C LYS A 153 7.03 16.90 -13.68
N ASN A 154 7.44 15.99 -14.56
CA ASN A 154 6.58 14.95 -15.12
C ASN A 154 6.91 13.54 -14.63
N LEU A 155 7.87 13.37 -13.71
CA LEU A 155 8.27 12.06 -13.19
C LEU A 155 8.15 12.06 -11.68
N TRP A 156 7.35 11.11 -11.18
CA TRP A 156 7.29 10.73 -9.79
C TRP A 156 7.99 9.40 -9.60
N VAL A 157 8.74 9.28 -8.52
CA VAL A 157 9.34 8.04 -8.06
C VAL A 157 8.93 7.86 -6.61
N GLY A 158 8.40 6.71 -6.25
CA GLY A 158 7.93 6.42 -4.91
C GLY A 158 8.51 5.11 -4.41
N GLY A 159 8.69 5.02 -3.10
CA GLY A 159 8.92 3.77 -2.42
C GLY A 159 8.16 3.70 -1.12
N HIS A 160 7.75 2.50 -0.77
CA HIS A 160 6.92 2.20 0.38
C HIS A 160 7.41 0.92 1.04
N LEU A 161 7.61 0.96 2.35
CA LEU A 161 8.03 -0.16 3.16
C LEU A 161 7.01 -0.40 4.27
N PHE A 162 6.28 -1.49 4.14
CA PHE A 162 5.32 -1.97 5.12
C PHE A 162 5.99 -2.89 6.13
N ASN A 163 5.68 -2.69 7.42
CA ASN A 163 6.11 -3.57 8.52
C ASN A 163 7.62 -3.85 8.55
N PRO A 164 8.48 -2.83 8.73
CA PRO A 164 9.92 -3.00 8.86
C PRO A 164 10.31 -3.73 10.15
N VAL A 165 9.46 -3.69 11.18
CA VAL A 165 9.68 -4.30 12.50
C VAL A 165 9.33 -5.80 12.55
N ARG A 166 8.76 -6.36 11.49
CA ARG A 166 8.31 -7.77 11.41
C ARG A 166 7.45 -8.16 12.62
N SER A 167 6.44 -7.36 12.91
CA SER A 167 5.52 -7.61 14.02
C SER A 167 4.92 -9.01 13.91
N LYS A 168 4.92 -9.73 15.03
CA LYS A 168 4.30 -11.05 15.13
C LYS A 168 2.78 -10.87 15.21
N LEU A 169 2.06 -11.70 14.46
CA LEU A 169 0.61 -11.78 14.54
C LEU A 169 0.25 -12.58 15.80
N ALA A 170 0.72 -13.83 15.96
CA ALA A 170 0.43 -14.65 17.14
C ALA A 170 1.66 -15.32 17.77
N SER A 171 1.72 -15.37 19.10
CA SER A 171 2.80 -16.01 19.86
C SER A 171 2.82 -17.54 19.76
N PHE A 172 1.70 -18.17 19.34
CA PHE A 172 1.53 -19.62 19.38
C PHE A 172 1.91 -20.35 18.08
N ASN A 173 2.13 -19.64 16.96
CA ASN A 173 2.48 -20.26 15.66
C ASN A 173 3.57 -19.50 14.84
N ASP A 174 4.29 -18.55 15.43
CA ASP A 174 5.29 -17.67 14.76
C ASP A 174 4.81 -17.08 13.41
N GLU A 175 3.50 -16.87 13.26
CA GLU A 175 2.89 -16.22 12.11
C GLU A 175 3.25 -14.73 12.16
N ARG A 176 3.99 -14.27 11.14
CA ARG A 176 4.52 -12.90 11.05
C ARG A 176 3.86 -12.17 9.92
N ILE A 177 3.53 -10.91 10.16
CA ILE A 177 3.06 -10.04 9.09
C ILE A 177 4.22 -9.88 8.08
N PRO A 178 3.97 -10.02 6.77
CA PRO A 178 4.99 -9.82 5.76
C PRO A 178 5.63 -8.43 5.84
N THR A 179 6.91 -8.34 5.50
CA THR A 179 7.55 -7.07 5.18
C THR A 179 7.41 -6.84 3.68
N ILE A 180 6.57 -5.89 3.28
CA ILE A 180 6.32 -5.60 1.88
C ILE A 180 7.10 -4.37 1.48
N PHE A 181 7.91 -4.50 0.43
CA PHE A 181 8.62 -3.38 -0.16
C PHE A 181 8.11 -3.12 -1.58
N ARG A 182 7.69 -1.89 -1.83
CA ARG A 182 7.20 -1.46 -3.14
C ARG A 182 8.03 -0.29 -3.62
N LEU A 183 8.44 -0.35 -4.87
CA LEU A 183 9.05 0.75 -5.58
C LEU A 183 8.23 1.05 -6.83
N GLY A 184 8.16 2.32 -7.21
CA GLY A 184 7.38 2.71 -8.38
C GLY A 184 7.87 3.98 -9.03
N ALA A 185 7.54 4.12 -10.31
CA ALA A 185 7.71 5.36 -11.05
C ALA A 185 6.46 5.66 -11.87
N ASN A 186 6.02 6.91 -11.86
CA ASN A 186 4.91 7.44 -12.66
C ASN A 186 5.43 8.58 -13.54
N TYR A 187 5.23 8.47 -14.85
CA TYR A 187 5.59 9.50 -15.82
C TYR A 187 4.37 10.04 -16.56
N THR A 188 4.18 11.35 -16.52
CA THR A 188 3.09 12.08 -17.19
C THR A 188 3.59 12.66 -18.52
N PHE A 189 3.20 12.04 -19.64
CA PHE A 189 3.61 12.48 -20.97
C PHE A 189 2.86 13.74 -21.45
N SER A 190 1.62 13.92 -21.04
CA SER A 190 0.72 15.04 -21.35
C SER A 190 -0.47 15.01 -20.36
N GLU A 191 -1.27 16.08 -20.24
CA GLU A 191 -2.40 16.17 -19.29
C GLU A 191 -3.40 15.00 -19.35
N LYS A 192 -3.36 14.17 -20.41
CA LYS A 192 -4.25 13.03 -20.65
C LYS A 192 -3.57 11.65 -20.70
N LYS A 193 -2.23 11.55 -20.57
CA LYS A 193 -1.50 10.27 -20.71
C LYS A 193 -0.46 10.10 -19.61
N ASN A 194 -0.70 9.11 -18.74
CA ASN A 194 0.18 8.73 -17.63
C ASN A 194 0.63 7.28 -17.81
N PHE A 195 1.92 7.00 -17.59
CA PHE A 195 2.46 5.65 -17.51
C PHE A 195 2.96 5.41 -16.09
N THR A 196 2.54 4.31 -15.45
CA THR A 196 2.98 3.96 -14.10
C THR A 196 3.49 2.53 -14.07
N SER A 197 4.61 2.32 -13.39
CA SER A 197 5.19 0.99 -13.16
C SER A 197 5.53 0.85 -11.68
N VAL A 198 5.20 -0.30 -11.08
CA VAL A 198 5.50 -0.61 -9.67
C VAL A 198 5.99 -2.06 -9.56
N PRO A 199 7.29 -2.31 -9.37
CA PRO A 199 7.75 -3.56 -8.79
C PRO A 199 7.41 -3.64 -7.29
N ALA A 200 6.72 -4.70 -6.89
CA ALA A 200 6.47 -5.04 -5.49
C ALA A 200 7.18 -6.36 -5.15
N ALA A 201 7.90 -6.39 -4.03
CA ALA A 201 8.52 -7.58 -3.47
C ALA A 201 7.99 -7.79 -2.06
N ASP A 202 7.56 -9.01 -1.78
CA ASP A 202 7.13 -9.44 -0.46
C ASP A 202 8.11 -10.51 0.06
N ARG A 203 8.45 -10.42 1.35
CA ARG A 203 9.30 -11.40 2.03
C ARG A 203 8.51 -12.08 3.14
N THR A 204 7.77 -13.13 2.76
CA THR A 204 7.21 -14.12 3.68
C THR A 204 8.24 -15.24 3.93
N ARG A 205 8.41 -15.67 5.19
CA ARG A 205 9.19 -16.89 5.49
C ARG A 205 8.23 -18.07 5.33
N ALA A 206 8.51 -18.98 4.38
CA ALA A 206 7.76 -20.23 4.30
C ALA A 206 7.84 -20.95 5.66
N PRO A 207 6.73 -21.51 6.19
CA PRO A 207 6.81 -22.33 7.38
C PRO A 207 7.78 -23.47 7.10
N GLN A 208 8.89 -23.52 7.84
CA GLN A 208 9.76 -24.68 7.84
C GLN A 208 8.97 -25.77 8.56
N LEU A 209 8.22 -26.58 7.81
CA LEU A 209 7.73 -27.86 8.31
C LEU A 209 8.97 -28.68 8.64
N SER A 210 9.29 -28.77 9.93
CA SER A 210 10.35 -29.62 10.42
C SER A 210 9.87 -31.06 10.27
N ALA A 211 10.70 -31.93 9.70
CA ALA A 211 10.42 -33.37 9.63
C ALA A 211 10.29 -34.04 11.03
N SER A 212 10.46 -33.29 12.11
CA SER A 212 10.20 -33.72 13.50
C SER A 212 8.73 -33.71 13.90
N ASP A 213 7.83 -33.12 13.11
CA ASP A 213 6.42 -32.98 13.47
C ASP A 213 5.56 -34.20 13.06
N TRP A 214 6.23 -35.27 12.60
CA TRP A 214 5.63 -36.53 12.13
C TRP A 214 6.06 -37.77 12.95
N ASN A 215 6.56 -37.58 14.18
CA ASN A 215 6.82 -38.69 15.12
C ASN A 215 6.13 -38.48 16.46
#